data_AF-A0A7C6MXC7-F1
#
_entry.id   AF-A0A7C6MXC7-F1
#
_cell.length_a   1.000
_cell.length_b   1.000
_cell.length_c   1.000
_cell.angle_alpha   90.00
_cell.angle_beta   90.00
_cell.angle_gamma   90.00
#
_symmetry.space_group_name_H-M   'P 1'
#
loop_
_entity.id
_entity.type
_entity.pdbx_description
1 polymer ?
#
loop_
_entity_poly.entity_id
_entity_poly.type
_entity_poly.pdbx_seq_one_letter_code
_entity_poly.pdbx_strand_id
1 'polypeptide(L)'
;MIAAVQMKLDARNYKTEQDFRNKIQSIMAQIRAQSGKGRLLVVFPEHVGTFCLMCNAPQSIWKSSSVEKAVTTLFAQKPFEVGRYVLAKRISPIKALILARSTAMEKIYLSTFVEAAQDYEAWIVAGSAILRWGETNRLFNTSPIITPTGTVIHRQHKVNLGTLEGKGGLGIDSAPLNYLTVVRSPFGNLGLAIHLDAIQEEARKRLIDLDANILIQPSANNVAWEEWQQDDRSGGVYRSVAGRKELD
;
A
#
# COMPACT_ATOMS: atom_id res chain seq x y z
N MET A 1 -19.72 -9.64 -2.36
CA MET A 1 -19.55 -8.23 -2.76
C MET A 1 -18.06 -7.91 -2.83
N ILE A 2 -17.66 -7.10 -3.81
CA ILE A 2 -16.31 -6.50 -3.89
C ILE A 2 -16.49 -5.00 -3.68
N ALA A 3 -15.71 -4.40 -2.79
CA ALA A 3 -15.73 -2.97 -2.49
C ALA A 3 -14.34 -2.37 -2.74
N ALA A 4 -14.27 -1.35 -3.59
CA ALA A 4 -13.06 -0.57 -3.81
C ALA A 4 -13.14 0.73 -3.01
N VAL A 5 -12.15 0.97 -2.16
CA VAL A 5 -12.13 2.14 -1.26
C VAL A 5 -11.47 3.30 -1.97
N GLN A 6 -12.19 4.41 -2.11
CA GLN A 6 -11.60 5.71 -2.40
C GLN A 6 -11.34 6.44 -1.09
N MET A 7 -10.06 6.70 -0.78
CA MET A 7 -9.66 7.38 0.46
C MET A 7 -8.80 8.59 0.15
N LYS A 8 -9.24 9.76 0.64
CA LYS A 8 -8.36 10.93 0.76
C LYS A 8 -7.45 10.73 1.95
N LEU A 9 -6.14 10.75 1.71
CA LEU A 9 -5.13 10.70 2.76
C LEU A 9 -5.14 12.01 3.54
N ASP A 10 -5.22 11.91 4.87
CA ASP A 10 -5.28 13.05 5.78
C ASP A 10 -4.31 12.81 6.93
N ALA A 11 -3.42 13.77 7.15
CA ALA A 11 -2.43 13.78 8.22
C ALA A 11 -3.03 13.43 9.60
N ARG A 12 -4.26 13.86 9.89
CA ARG A 12 -4.94 13.62 11.16
C ARG A 12 -5.13 12.12 11.44
N ASN A 13 -5.32 11.31 10.40
CA ASN A 13 -5.49 9.86 10.53
C ASN A 13 -4.18 9.13 10.87
N TYR A 14 -3.04 9.81 10.86
CA TYR A 14 -1.72 9.21 11.09
C TYR A 14 -1.00 9.80 12.31
N LYS A 15 -1.71 10.57 13.15
CA LYS A 15 -1.15 11.15 14.37
C LYS A 15 -0.77 10.07 15.38
N THR A 16 -1.70 9.15 15.65
CA THR A 16 -1.49 8.00 16.54
C THR A 16 -1.87 6.70 15.84
N GLU A 17 -1.46 5.57 16.41
CA GLU A 17 -1.94 4.24 15.99
C GLU A 17 -3.47 4.15 16.08
N GLN A 18 -4.07 4.73 17.13
CA GLN A 18 -5.51 4.71 17.34
C GLN A 18 -6.28 5.54 16.30
N ASP A 19 -5.73 6.68 15.84
CA ASP A 19 -6.34 7.49 14.78
C ASP A 19 -6.40 6.72 13.46
N PHE A 20 -5.31 6.01 13.13
CA PHE A 20 -5.24 5.18 11.93
C PHE A 20 -6.23 4.03 12.01
N ARG A 21 -6.23 3.31 13.14
CA ARG A 21 -7.18 2.24 13.44
C ARG A 21 -8.63 2.71 13.30
N ASN A 22 -8.98 3.82 13.96
CA ASN A 22 -10.32 4.40 13.89
C ASN A 22 -10.74 4.71 12.45
N LYS A 23 -9.83 5.24 11.63
CA LYS A 23 -10.14 5.55 10.24
C LYS A 23 -10.43 4.30 9.42
N ILE A 24 -9.61 3.26 9.54
CA ILE A 24 -9.81 2.00 8.82
C ILE A 24 -11.10 1.31 9.28
N GLN A 25 -11.30 1.21 10.59
CA GLN A 25 -12.50 0.64 11.22
C GLN A 25 -13.77 1.37 10.76
N SER A 26 -13.77 2.70 10.75
CA SER A 26 -14.90 3.49 10.28
C SER A 26 -15.28 3.22 8.82
N ILE A 27 -14.29 3.09 7.93
CA ILE A 27 -14.52 2.73 6.52
C ILE A 27 -15.12 1.33 6.42
N MET A 28 -14.54 0.36 7.12
CA MET A 28 -14.99 -1.02 7.08
C MET A 28 -16.40 -1.20 7.65
N ALA A 29 -16.75 -0.49 8.73
CA ALA A 29 -18.10 -0.46 9.27
C ALA A 29 -19.12 0.04 8.24
N GLN A 30 -18.80 1.12 7.52
CA GLN A 30 -19.66 1.66 6.47
C GLN A 30 -19.85 0.65 5.32
N ILE A 31 -18.76 0.04 4.86
CA ILE A 31 -18.81 -0.98 3.80
C ILE A 31 -19.62 -2.19 4.25
N ARG A 32 -19.39 -2.69 5.47
CA ARG A 32 -20.09 -3.86 5.98
C ARG A 32 -21.59 -3.58 6.10
N ALA A 33 -21.98 -2.41 6.62
CA ALA A 33 -23.37 -1.99 6.71
C ALA A 33 -24.07 -1.97 5.34
N GLN A 34 -23.39 -1.52 4.28
CA GLN A 34 -23.93 -1.51 2.92
C GLN A 34 -23.90 -2.90 2.25
N SER A 35 -22.90 -3.71 2.56
CA SER A 35 -22.71 -5.03 1.95
C SER A 35 -23.66 -6.10 2.47
N GLY A 36 -24.22 -5.90 3.67
CA GLY A 36 -25.02 -6.89 4.36
C GLY A 36 -24.23 -8.15 4.72
N LYS A 37 -24.97 -9.27 4.83
CA LYS A 37 -24.39 -10.58 5.15
C LYS A 37 -23.80 -11.24 3.90
N GLY A 38 -22.67 -11.90 4.08
CA GLY A 38 -22.02 -12.70 3.04
C GLY A 38 -20.57 -12.31 2.77
N ARG A 39 -19.98 -12.98 1.77
CA ARG A 39 -18.57 -12.82 1.41
C ARG A 39 -18.28 -11.38 0.96
N LEU A 40 -17.29 -10.77 1.58
CA LEU A 40 -16.83 -9.42 1.29
C LEU A 40 -15.34 -9.43 0.96
N LEU A 41 -14.98 -8.81 -0.15
CA LEU A 41 -13.61 -8.44 -0.52
C LEU A 41 -13.52 -6.92 -0.51
N VAL A 42 -12.61 -6.35 0.26
CA VAL A 42 -12.36 -4.90 0.32
C VAL A 42 -10.95 -4.60 -0.17
N VAL A 43 -10.82 -3.61 -1.05
CA VAL A 43 -9.55 -3.19 -1.63
C VAL A 43 -9.26 -1.74 -1.25
N PHE A 44 -8.16 -1.52 -0.54
CA PHE A 44 -7.71 -0.18 -0.14
C PHE A 44 -6.72 0.43 -1.15
N PRO A 45 -6.55 1.78 -1.14
CA PRO A 45 -5.58 2.46 -1.99
C PRO A 45 -4.12 2.17 -1.65
N GLU A 46 -3.26 2.40 -2.63
CA GLU A 46 -1.81 2.41 -2.44
C GLU A 46 -1.38 3.44 -1.39
N HIS A 47 -0.24 3.18 -0.73
CA HIS A 47 0.39 4.02 0.29
C HIS A 47 -0.42 4.29 1.56
N VAL A 48 -1.62 3.72 1.72
CA VAL A 48 -2.47 3.89 2.91
C VAL A 48 -1.73 3.58 4.22
N GLY A 49 -0.80 2.61 4.24
CA GLY A 49 -0.01 2.28 5.42
C GLY A 49 1.36 2.95 5.49
N THR A 50 1.82 3.60 4.41
CA THR A 50 3.17 4.23 4.36
C THR A 50 3.28 5.36 5.39
N PHE A 51 2.19 6.09 5.61
CA PHE A 51 2.16 7.23 6.51
C PHE A 51 2.08 6.85 7.99
N CYS A 52 1.90 5.56 8.32
CA CYS A 52 2.07 5.05 9.68
C CYS A 52 3.51 5.26 10.19
N LEU A 53 4.46 5.57 9.30
CA LEU A 53 5.79 6.09 9.65
C LEU A 53 5.72 7.27 10.64
N MET A 54 4.70 8.13 10.50
CA MET A 54 4.50 9.33 11.32
C MET A 54 3.72 9.07 12.62
N CYS A 55 3.10 7.90 12.79
CA CYS A 55 2.36 7.58 14.00
C CYS A 55 3.27 7.71 15.23
N ASN A 56 2.73 8.31 16.29
CA ASN A 56 3.41 8.57 17.56
C ASN A 56 4.67 9.42 17.42
N ALA A 57 4.79 10.20 16.33
CA ALA A 57 5.85 11.17 16.19
C ALA A 57 5.52 12.46 16.98
N PRO A 58 6.52 13.21 17.48
CA PRO A 58 6.36 14.44 18.24
C PRO A 58 5.43 15.44 17.55
N GLN A 59 4.67 16.18 18.37
CA GLN A 59 3.71 17.18 17.88
C GLN A 59 4.33 18.22 16.95
N SER A 60 5.64 18.46 17.03
CA SER A 60 6.37 19.39 16.17
C SER A 60 6.32 19.05 14.68
N ILE A 61 6.20 17.77 14.31
CA ILE A 61 6.08 17.34 12.89
C ILE A 61 4.76 17.81 12.28
N TRP A 62 3.69 17.79 13.07
CA TRP A 62 2.35 18.18 12.63
C TRP A 62 2.15 19.70 12.55
N LYS A 63 3.13 20.48 13.02
CA LYS A 63 3.14 21.95 12.92
C LYS A 63 3.95 22.46 11.72
N SER A 64 4.73 21.60 11.07
CA SER A 64 5.55 21.98 9.92
C SER A 64 4.90 21.57 8.60
N SER A 65 4.79 22.50 7.66
CA SER A 65 4.31 22.25 6.29
C SER A 65 5.39 21.66 5.34
N SER A 66 6.56 21.27 5.85
CA SER A 66 7.70 20.80 5.05
C SER A 66 8.06 19.34 5.37
N VAL A 67 8.14 18.52 4.32
CA VAL A 67 8.58 17.12 4.38
C VAL A 67 10.00 17.01 4.95
N GLU A 68 10.90 17.95 4.63
CA GLU A 68 12.28 17.96 5.15
C GLU A 68 12.31 18.19 6.68
N LYS A 69 11.43 19.08 7.19
CA LYS A 69 11.30 19.31 8.65
C LYS A 69 10.72 18.09 9.37
N ALA A 70 9.76 17.41 8.75
CA ALA A 70 9.20 16.17 9.28
C ALA A 70 10.27 15.07 9.36
N VAL A 71 11.03 14.89 8.27
CA VAL A 71 12.11 13.91 8.16
C VAL A 71 13.24 14.20 9.16
N THR A 72 13.69 15.45 9.30
CA THR A 72 14.72 15.85 10.28
C THR A 72 14.28 15.67 11.74
N THR A 73 13.02 15.98 12.06
CA THR A 73 12.47 15.75 13.40
C THR A 73 12.31 14.26 13.72
N LEU A 74 11.98 13.45 12.72
CA LEU A 74 11.94 11.99 12.85
C LEU A 74 13.35 11.40 13.02
N PHE A 75 14.37 11.94 12.34
CA PHE A 75 15.76 11.54 12.55
C PHE A 75 16.24 11.78 13.97
N ALA A 76 15.91 12.94 14.55
CA ALA A 76 16.32 13.31 15.90
C ALA A 76 15.80 12.36 17.00
N GLN A 77 14.77 11.55 16.73
CA GLN A 77 14.27 10.53 17.66
C GLN A 77 15.10 9.25 17.71
N LYS A 78 15.77 8.91 16.59
CA LYS A 78 16.53 7.67 16.42
C LYS A 78 17.92 7.96 15.82
N PRO A 79 18.69 8.94 16.36
CA PRO A 79 19.90 9.43 15.71
C PRO A 79 20.98 8.34 15.59
N PHE A 80 21.08 7.44 16.59
CA PHE A 80 22.06 6.35 16.58
C PHE A 80 21.73 5.26 15.54
N GLU A 81 20.47 4.81 15.49
CA GLU A 81 20.02 3.80 14.52
C GLU A 81 20.14 4.31 13.08
N VAL A 82 19.71 5.55 12.84
CA VAL A 82 19.80 6.19 11.52
C VAL A 82 21.25 6.42 11.15
N GLY A 83 22.05 6.97 12.06
CA GLY A 83 23.48 7.23 11.84
C GLY A 83 24.23 5.94 11.47
N ARG A 84 23.93 4.83 12.14
CA ARG A 84 24.46 3.50 11.81
C ARG A 84 24.10 3.10 10.37
N TYR A 85 22.86 3.29 9.93
CA TYR A 85 22.48 2.97 8.54
C TYR A 85 23.16 3.88 7.52
N VAL A 86 23.19 5.20 7.74
CA VAL A 86 23.79 6.15 6.80
C VAL A 86 25.29 5.92 6.67
N LEU A 87 26.01 5.82 7.79
CA LEU A 87 27.46 5.72 7.81
C LEU A 87 27.94 4.33 7.35
N ALA A 88 27.29 3.26 7.79
CA ALA A 88 27.72 1.89 7.48
C ALA A 88 27.19 1.37 6.14
N LYS A 89 26.08 1.92 5.62
CA LYS A 89 25.39 1.36 4.44
C LYS A 89 25.26 2.34 3.26
N ARG A 90 25.71 3.60 3.39
CA ARG A 90 25.70 4.63 2.32
C ARG A 90 24.34 4.78 1.63
N ILE A 91 23.25 4.63 2.38
CA ILE A 91 21.89 4.80 1.87
C ILE A 91 21.39 6.23 2.11
N SER A 92 20.39 6.67 1.33
CA SER A 92 19.81 7.99 1.52
C SER A 92 19.21 8.14 2.93
N PRO A 93 19.21 9.35 3.50
CA PRO A 93 18.63 9.56 4.82
C PRO A 93 17.19 9.06 4.89
N ILE A 94 16.35 9.37 3.89
CA ILE A 94 14.93 8.97 3.88
C ILE A 94 14.79 7.44 3.97
N LYS A 95 15.60 6.68 3.22
CA LYS A 95 15.62 5.22 3.30
C LYS A 95 16.04 4.73 4.69
N ALA A 96 17.06 5.37 5.29
CA ALA A 96 17.52 5.06 6.64
C ALA A 96 16.43 5.31 7.69
N LEU A 97 15.66 6.41 7.55
CA LEU A 97 14.54 6.70 8.44
C LEU A 97 13.45 5.62 8.35
N ILE A 98 13.07 5.24 7.14
CA ILE A 98 12.05 4.21 6.92
C ILE A 98 12.51 2.88 7.52
N LEU A 99 13.78 2.48 7.30
CA LEU A 99 14.35 1.27 7.92
C LEU A 99 14.39 1.34 9.45
N ALA A 100 14.74 2.47 10.04
CA ALA A 100 14.81 2.64 11.49
C ALA A 100 13.43 2.55 12.18
N ARG A 101 12.35 2.83 11.43
CA ARG A 101 10.96 2.78 11.92
C ARG A 101 10.14 1.63 11.33
N SER A 102 10.73 0.79 10.48
CA SER A 102 9.99 -0.18 9.66
C SER A 102 9.16 -1.15 10.50
N THR A 103 9.72 -1.67 11.59
CA THR A 103 9.04 -2.62 12.48
C THR A 103 7.83 -2.00 13.17
N ALA A 104 7.96 -0.76 13.66
CA ALA A 104 6.85 -0.07 14.33
C ALA A 104 5.73 0.27 13.33
N MET A 105 6.11 0.79 12.16
CA MET A 105 5.17 1.10 11.09
C MET A 105 4.44 -0.16 10.59
N GLU A 106 5.17 -1.24 10.32
CA GLU A 106 4.59 -2.51 9.87
C GLU A 106 3.64 -3.08 10.91
N LYS A 107 4.00 -3.02 12.20
CA LYS A 107 3.13 -3.46 13.29
C LYS A 107 1.80 -2.71 13.27
N ILE A 108 1.83 -1.37 13.30
CA ILE A 108 0.63 -0.51 13.29
C ILE A 108 -0.24 -0.80 12.07
N TYR A 109 0.40 -0.86 10.89
CA TYR A 109 -0.27 -1.09 9.62
C TYR A 109 -0.97 -2.45 9.59
N LEU A 110 -0.24 -3.54 9.87
CA LEU A 110 -0.77 -4.89 9.75
C LEU A 110 -1.74 -5.24 10.87
N SER A 111 -1.49 -4.84 12.12
CA SER A 111 -2.41 -5.11 13.22
C SER A 111 -3.79 -4.51 12.93
N THR A 112 -3.82 -3.27 12.45
CA THR A 112 -5.06 -2.56 12.09
C THR A 112 -5.86 -3.30 11.03
N PHE A 113 -5.20 -3.76 9.95
CA PHE A 113 -5.90 -4.44 8.86
C PHE A 113 -6.22 -5.90 9.17
N VAL A 114 -5.42 -6.57 10.00
CA VAL A 114 -5.73 -7.92 10.52
C VAL A 114 -6.97 -7.88 11.40
N GLU A 115 -7.02 -6.93 12.34
CA GLU A 115 -8.16 -6.71 13.20
C GLU A 115 -9.41 -6.37 12.37
N ALA A 116 -9.30 -5.46 11.41
CA ALA A 116 -10.42 -5.13 10.53
C ALA A 116 -10.89 -6.33 9.67
N ALA A 117 -9.99 -7.21 9.23
CA ALA A 117 -10.38 -8.41 8.49
C ALA A 117 -11.21 -9.36 9.37
N GLN A 118 -10.84 -9.48 10.65
CA GLN A 118 -11.53 -10.31 11.64
C GLN A 118 -12.88 -9.70 12.04
N ASP A 119 -12.88 -8.45 12.48
CA ASP A 119 -14.08 -7.75 12.99
C ASP A 119 -15.21 -7.70 11.96
N TYR A 120 -14.85 -7.56 10.68
CA TYR A 120 -15.82 -7.46 9.59
C TYR A 120 -15.89 -8.71 8.74
N GLU A 121 -15.28 -9.83 9.12
CA GLU A 121 -15.27 -11.10 8.37
C GLU A 121 -15.00 -10.91 6.87
N ALA A 122 -13.97 -10.15 6.54
CA ALA A 122 -13.69 -9.67 5.19
C ALA A 122 -12.34 -10.16 4.68
N TRP A 123 -12.28 -10.49 3.39
CA TRP A 123 -11.02 -10.52 2.67
C TRP A 123 -10.59 -9.08 2.42
N ILE A 124 -9.33 -8.74 2.72
CA ILE A 124 -8.82 -7.39 2.55
C ILE A 124 -7.54 -7.40 1.71
N VAL A 125 -7.55 -6.66 0.61
CA VAL A 125 -6.33 -6.16 -0.02
C VAL A 125 -6.02 -4.84 0.66
N ALA A 126 -5.04 -4.85 1.56
CA ALA A 126 -4.80 -3.80 2.56
C ALA A 126 -4.15 -2.53 1.98
N GLY A 127 -4.40 -2.23 0.72
CA GLY A 127 -3.74 -1.14 0.02
C GLY A 127 -2.26 -1.43 -0.04
N SER A 128 -1.41 -0.43 0.20
CA SER A 128 0.02 -0.72 0.35
C SER A 128 0.75 0.15 1.37
N ALA A 129 1.91 -0.35 1.77
CA ALA A 129 2.87 0.34 2.61
C ALA A 129 4.30 0.05 2.14
N ILE A 130 5.24 0.93 2.47
CA ILE A 130 6.67 0.66 2.26
C ILE A 130 7.15 -0.28 3.35
N LEU A 131 7.33 -1.56 3.05
CA LEU A 131 7.69 -2.56 4.04
C LEU A 131 9.11 -3.06 3.82
N ARG A 132 9.77 -3.41 4.93
CA ARG A 132 11.08 -4.04 4.91
C ARG A 132 10.95 -5.50 4.51
N TRP A 133 11.85 -5.98 3.67
CA TRP A 133 11.88 -7.39 3.31
C TRP A 133 12.69 -8.19 4.34
N GLY A 134 11.98 -8.83 5.27
CA GLY A 134 12.58 -9.60 6.36
C GLY A 134 13.61 -8.76 7.13
N GLU A 135 14.77 -9.34 7.40
CA GLU A 135 15.88 -8.65 8.09
C GLU A 135 16.82 -7.91 7.12
N THR A 136 16.48 -7.79 5.84
CA THR A 136 17.33 -7.11 4.83
C THR A 136 17.18 -5.59 4.86
N ASN A 137 18.03 -4.85 4.16
CA ASN A 137 17.84 -3.39 3.99
C ASN A 137 16.97 -3.02 2.78
N ARG A 138 16.31 -4.01 2.16
CA ARG A 138 15.45 -3.78 1.00
C ARG A 138 14.07 -3.34 1.49
N LEU A 139 13.54 -2.32 0.83
CA LEU A 139 12.22 -1.78 1.09
C LEU A 139 11.40 -1.94 -0.18
N PHE A 140 10.17 -2.43 -0.07
CA PHE A 140 9.25 -2.56 -1.19
C PHE A 140 7.94 -1.86 -0.90
N ASN A 141 7.35 -1.21 -1.91
CA ASN A 141 5.93 -0.89 -1.86
C ASN A 141 5.15 -2.22 -1.92
N THR A 142 4.49 -2.57 -0.82
CA THR A 142 3.96 -3.91 -0.57
C THR A 142 2.49 -3.86 -0.24
N SER A 143 1.69 -4.70 -0.90
CA SER A 143 0.26 -4.86 -0.70
C SER A 143 -0.06 -6.25 -0.13
N PRO A 144 -0.41 -6.34 1.17
CA PRO A 144 -0.85 -7.59 1.80
C PRO A 144 -2.28 -7.98 1.39
N ILE A 145 -2.51 -9.29 1.25
CA ILE A 145 -3.85 -9.89 1.19
C ILE A 145 -4.11 -10.64 2.49
N ILE A 146 -5.21 -10.28 3.14
CA ILE A 146 -5.58 -10.76 4.47
C ILE A 146 -6.93 -11.48 4.38
N THR A 147 -7.01 -12.65 4.99
CA THR A 147 -8.25 -13.45 5.08
C THR A 147 -9.15 -12.95 6.22
N PRO A 148 -10.45 -13.35 6.23
CA PRO A 148 -11.36 -13.09 7.34
C PRO A 148 -10.88 -13.61 8.70
N THR A 149 -9.97 -14.57 8.72
CA THR A 149 -9.36 -15.08 9.96
C THR A 149 -8.24 -14.17 10.49
N GLY A 150 -7.88 -13.11 9.78
CA GLY A 150 -6.75 -12.24 10.10
C GLY A 150 -5.39 -12.78 9.59
N THR A 151 -5.39 -13.78 8.71
CA THR A 151 -4.15 -14.37 8.19
C THR A 151 -3.66 -13.59 6.97
N VAL A 152 -2.43 -13.08 7.02
CA VAL A 152 -1.75 -12.50 5.85
C VAL A 152 -1.24 -13.65 4.98
N ILE A 153 -1.98 -13.97 3.91
CA ILE A 153 -1.66 -15.12 3.04
C ILE A 153 -0.75 -14.75 1.87
N HIS A 154 -0.64 -13.46 1.56
CA HIS A 154 0.20 -12.99 0.46
C HIS A 154 0.65 -11.54 0.69
N ARG A 155 1.79 -11.19 0.10
CA ARG A 155 2.36 -9.83 0.07
C ARG A 155 2.89 -9.55 -1.32
N GLN A 156 2.12 -8.81 -2.11
CA GLN A 156 2.55 -8.42 -3.45
C GLN A 156 3.51 -7.24 -3.33
N HIS A 157 4.69 -7.35 -3.92
CA HIS A 157 5.65 -6.25 -4.01
C HIS A 157 5.54 -5.59 -5.39
N LYS A 158 5.57 -4.25 -5.41
CA LYS A 158 5.48 -3.45 -6.65
C LYS A 158 6.68 -3.68 -7.55
N VAL A 159 6.43 -3.94 -8.83
CA VAL A 159 7.48 -4.20 -9.84
C VAL A 159 7.95 -2.90 -10.48
N ASN A 160 7.02 -2.04 -10.85
CA ASN A 160 7.27 -0.81 -11.60
C ASN A 160 7.12 0.41 -10.68
N LEU A 161 8.24 1.01 -10.31
CA LEU A 161 8.26 2.17 -9.42
C LEU A 161 8.00 3.47 -10.18
N GLY A 162 7.21 4.36 -9.57
CA GLY A 162 7.12 5.75 -10.00
C GLY A 162 8.36 6.57 -9.60
N THR A 163 8.50 7.76 -10.18
CA THR A 163 9.65 8.65 -9.96
C THR A 163 9.91 8.95 -8.49
N LEU A 164 8.86 9.18 -7.70
CA LEU A 164 8.96 9.50 -6.26
C LEU A 164 9.32 8.30 -5.39
N GLU A 165 9.13 7.07 -5.88
CA GLU A 165 9.43 5.86 -5.12
C GLU A 165 10.89 5.44 -5.23
N GLY A 166 11.48 5.59 -6.43
CA GLY A 166 12.83 5.15 -6.75
C GLY A 166 13.95 5.96 -6.06
N LYS A 167 15.19 5.80 -6.55
CA LYS A 167 16.41 6.35 -5.95
C LYS A 167 16.39 7.88 -5.75
N GLY A 168 15.66 8.61 -6.58
CA GLY A 168 15.50 10.08 -6.50
C GLY A 168 14.46 10.56 -5.48
N GLY A 169 13.71 9.65 -4.85
CA GLY A 169 12.72 9.97 -3.82
C GLY A 169 12.89 9.09 -2.58
N LEU A 170 11.98 8.15 -2.37
CA LEU A 170 11.96 7.29 -1.17
C LEU A 170 13.10 6.26 -1.15
N GLY A 171 13.72 5.97 -2.29
CA GLY A 171 14.83 5.05 -2.40
C GLY A 171 14.45 3.58 -2.20
N ILE A 172 13.19 3.23 -2.48
CA ILE A 172 12.72 1.84 -2.36
C ILE A 172 13.19 1.01 -3.56
N ASP A 173 13.11 -0.30 -3.40
CA ASP A 173 13.56 -1.30 -4.36
C ASP A 173 12.37 -1.76 -5.22
N SER A 174 12.61 -2.04 -6.50
CA SER A 174 11.62 -2.71 -7.36
C SER A 174 11.67 -4.22 -7.14
N ALA A 175 10.51 -4.86 -7.16
CA ALA A 175 10.42 -6.31 -7.23
C ALA A 175 10.66 -6.80 -8.67
N PRO A 176 11.22 -8.00 -8.87
CA PRO A 176 11.30 -8.61 -10.19
C PRO A 176 9.91 -9.04 -10.69
N LEU A 177 9.70 -9.04 -12.01
CA LEU A 177 8.40 -9.37 -12.63
C LEU A 177 7.85 -10.74 -12.19
N ASN A 178 8.72 -11.72 -11.96
CA ASN A 178 8.33 -13.06 -11.53
C ASN A 178 7.76 -13.13 -10.10
N TYR A 179 7.82 -12.04 -9.33
CA TYR A 179 7.16 -11.90 -8.03
C TYR A 179 5.68 -11.50 -8.15
N LEU A 180 5.20 -11.11 -9.33
CA LEU A 180 3.76 -11.01 -9.57
C LEU A 180 3.17 -12.42 -9.52
N THR A 181 2.21 -12.61 -8.62
CA THR A 181 1.54 -13.89 -8.44
C THR A 181 0.03 -13.71 -8.33
N VAL A 182 -0.68 -14.82 -8.43
CA VAL A 182 -2.12 -14.89 -8.32
C VAL A 182 -2.50 -15.61 -7.02
N VAL A 183 -3.46 -15.06 -6.30
CA VAL A 183 -3.95 -15.61 -5.04
C VAL A 183 -5.33 -16.19 -5.24
N ARG A 184 -5.47 -17.50 -4.97
CA ARG A 184 -6.77 -18.17 -5.01
C ARG A 184 -7.66 -17.67 -3.89
N SER A 185 -8.90 -17.32 -4.22
CA SER A 185 -9.87 -16.84 -3.24
C SER A 185 -11.29 -17.34 -3.56
N PRO A 186 -12.24 -17.21 -2.61
CA PRO A 186 -13.66 -17.49 -2.87
C PRO A 186 -14.34 -16.58 -3.91
N PHE A 187 -13.63 -15.58 -4.42
CA PHE A 187 -14.07 -14.66 -5.48
C PHE A 187 -13.46 -15.03 -6.85
N GLY A 188 -12.56 -16.00 -6.91
CA GLY A 188 -11.72 -16.30 -8.06
C GLY A 188 -10.24 -16.03 -7.78
N ASN A 189 -9.43 -16.21 -8.80
CA ASN A 189 -7.99 -15.97 -8.80
C ASN A 189 -7.69 -14.47 -8.84
N LEU A 190 -7.14 -13.93 -7.76
CA LEU A 190 -6.85 -12.51 -7.60
C LEU A 190 -5.44 -12.21 -8.14
N GLY A 191 -5.35 -11.48 -9.24
CA GLY A 191 -4.11 -10.88 -9.73
C GLY A 191 -3.95 -9.47 -9.16
N LEU A 192 -2.87 -9.23 -8.41
CA LEU A 192 -2.65 -7.95 -7.73
C LEU A 192 -1.52 -7.18 -8.44
N ALA A 193 -1.84 -5.99 -8.96
CA ALA A 193 -0.90 -5.12 -9.68
C ALA A 193 -0.98 -3.69 -9.14
N ILE A 194 0.04 -3.25 -8.40
CA ILE A 194 0.01 -1.97 -7.69
C ILE A 194 0.26 -0.81 -8.66
N HIS A 195 -0.76 0.06 -8.82
CA HIS A 195 -0.71 1.30 -9.59
C HIS A 195 -0.11 1.11 -10.99
N LEU A 196 1.12 1.58 -11.20
CA LEU A 196 1.84 1.49 -12.47
C LEU A 196 1.95 0.05 -12.99
N ASP A 197 2.03 -0.96 -12.11
CA ASP A 197 2.06 -2.36 -12.52
C ASP A 197 0.84 -2.74 -13.37
N ALA A 198 -0.36 -2.26 -13.03
CA ALA A 198 -1.56 -2.61 -13.79
C ALA A 198 -1.56 -1.99 -15.20
N ILE A 199 -0.82 -0.87 -15.37
CA ILE A 199 -0.68 -0.16 -16.65
C ILE A 199 0.35 -0.87 -17.54
N GLN A 200 1.34 -1.55 -16.97
CA GLN A 200 2.36 -2.26 -17.75
C GLN A 200 1.81 -3.54 -18.36
N GLU A 201 1.99 -3.69 -19.68
CA GLU A 201 1.53 -4.85 -20.43
C GLU A 201 2.17 -6.16 -19.94
N GLU A 202 3.48 -6.14 -19.68
CA GLU A 202 4.23 -7.31 -19.21
C GLU A 202 3.72 -7.83 -17.87
N ALA A 203 3.33 -6.92 -16.98
CA ALA A 203 2.75 -7.24 -15.68
C ALA A 203 1.33 -7.81 -15.82
N ARG A 204 0.49 -7.24 -16.69
CA ARG A 204 -0.83 -7.82 -16.99
C ARG A 204 -0.71 -9.19 -17.64
N LYS A 205 0.12 -9.33 -18.66
CA LYS A 205 0.38 -10.62 -19.35
C LYS A 205 0.82 -11.69 -18.37
N ARG A 206 1.76 -11.36 -17.47
CA ARG A 206 2.20 -12.28 -16.42
C ARG A 206 1.06 -12.77 -15.53
N LEU A 207 0.13 -11.89 -15.15
CA LEU A 207 -1.03 -12.26 -14.32
C LEU A 207 -2.06 -13.07 -15.11
N ILE A 208 -2.26 -12.76 -16.40
CA ILE A 208 -3.10 -13.54 -17.32
C ILE A 208 -2.54 -14.96 -17.49
N ASP A 209 -1.23 -15.09 -17.73
CA ASP A 209 -0.53 -16.38 -17.85
C ASP A 209 -0.59 -17.20 -16.54
N LEU A 210 -0.90 -16.56 -15.41
CA LEU A 210 -1.15 -17.18 -14.11
C LEU A 210 -2.63 -17.42 -13.81
N ASP A 211 -3.50 -17.28 -14.79
CA ASP A 211 -4.94 -17.53 -14.70
C ASP A 211 -5.65 -16.58 -13.71
N ALA A 212 -5.28 -15.30 -13.69
CA ALA A 212 -5.98 -14.28 -12.91
C ALA A 212 -7.40 -14.06 -13.46
N ASN A 213 -8.41 -14.21 -12.61
CA ASN A 213 -9.81 -13.90 -12.96
C ASN A 213 -10.20 -12.46 -12.57
N ILE A 214 -9.51 -11.89 -11.58
CA ILE A 214 -9.78 -10.54 -11.07
C ILE A 214 -8.46 -9.78 -10.99
N LEU A 215 -8.32 -8.71 -11.76
CA LEU A 215 -7.21 -7.77 -11.63
C LEU A 215 -7.55 -6.70 -10.58
N ILE A 216 -6.74 -6.63 -9.52
CA ILE A 216 -6.87 -5.66 -8.44
C ILE A 216 -5.74 -4.64 -8.53
N GLN A 217 -6.11 -3.36 -8.57
CA GLN A 217 -5.18 -2.24 -8.71
C GLN A 217 -5.29 -1.23 -7.56
N PRO A 218 -4.62 -1.45 -6.42
CA PRO A 218 -4.41 -0.39 -5.43
C PRO A 218 -3.63 0.76 -6.09
N SER A 219 -4.13 1.98 -5.97
CA SER A 219 -3.54 3.16 -6.62
C SER A 219 -3.58 4.38 -5.73
N ALA A 220 -2.54 5.22 -5.79
CA ALA A 220 -2.53 6.54 -5.18
C ALA A 220 -2.05 7.58 -6.21
N ASN A 221 -2.87 8.61 -6.40
CA ASN A 221 -2.49 9.77 -7.21
C ASN A 221 -2.23 10.95 -6.29
N ASN A 222 -1.10 11.61 -6.47
CA ASN A 222 -0.65 12.77 -5.68
C ASN A 222 -1.10 14.12 -6.29
N VAL A 223 -1.80 14.08 -7.43
CA VAL A 223 -2.35 15.26 -8.12
C VAL A 223 -3.88 15.28 -8.02
N ALA A 224 -4.46 16.48 -8.02
CA ALA A 224 -5.90 16.64 -8.14
C ALA A 224 -6.37 16.01 -9.45
N TRP A 225 -7.52 15.34 -9.40
CA TRP A 225 -8.12 14.76 -10.60
C TRP A 225 -8.60 15.88 -11.51
N GLU A 226 -7.91 16.07 -12.64
CA GLU A 226 -8.43 16.86 -13.76
C GLU A 226 -9.20 15.94 -14.71
N GLU A 227 -10.25 16.44 -15.35
CA GLU A 227 -11.17 15.65 -16.20
C GLU A 227 -10.43 14.88 -17.30
N TRP A 228 -9.40 15.46 -17.93
CA TRP A 228 -8.62 14.79 -18.97
C TRP A 228 -7.84 13.55 -18.49
N GLN A 229 -7.50 13.49 -17.19
CA GLN A 229 -6.83 12.32 -16.61
C GLN A 229 -7.79 11.15 -16.40
N GLN A 230 -9.11 11.40 -16.36
CA GLN A 230 -10.10 10.32 -16.39
C GLN A 230 -10.08 9.64 -17.77
N ASP A 231 -10.05 10.40 -18.87
CA ASP A 231 -10.01 9.86 -20.23
C ASP A 231 -8.69 9.17 -20.58
N ASP A 232 -7.55 9.76 -20.21
CA ASP A 232 -6.23 9.19 -20.54
C ASP A 232 -5.93 7.89 -19.75
N ARG A 233 -6.37 7.82 -18.48
CA ARG A 233 -6.16 6.62 -17.63
C ARG A 233 -7.26 5.58 -17.75
N SER A 234 -8.51 5.96 -18.06
CA SER A 234 -9.54 5.00 -18.50
C SER A 234 -9.16 4.33 -19.82
N GLY A 235 -8.34 5.00 -20.65
CA GLY A 235 -7.70 4.43 -21.84
C GLY A 235 -6.64 3.34 -21.58
N GLY A 236 -6.12 3.21 -20.36
CA GLY A 236 -5.07 2.24 -20.00
C GLY A 236 -5.61 0.89 -19.55
N VAL A 237 -5.79 0.73 -18.23
CA VAL A 237 -6.18 -0.57 -17.62
C VAL A 237 -7.62 -0.93 -17.94
N TYR A 238 -8.56 0.02 -17.85
CA TYR A 238 -9.96 -0.23 -18.17
C TYR A 238 -10.13 -0.63 -19.64
N ARG A 239 -9.51 0.09 -20.59
CA ARG A 239 -9.50 -0.30 -22.00
C ARG A 239 -8.89 -1.68 -22.23
N SER A 240 -7.81 -2.01 -21.53
CA SER A 240 -7.13 -3.31 -21.67
C SER A 240 -8.00 -4.46 -21.11
N VAL A 241 -8.60 -4.28 -19.94
CA VAL A 241 -9.40 -5.34 -19.29
C VAL A 241 -10.84 -5.38 -19.78
N ALA A 242 -11.57 -4.26 -19.70
CA ALA A 242 -12.98 -4.21 -20.07
C ALA A 242 -13.19 -4.02 -21.58
N GLY A 243 -12.29 -3.29 -22.26
CA GLY A 243 -12.40 -3.02 -23.69
C GLY A 243 -11.87 -4.16 -24.57
N ARG A 244 -10.70 -4.71 -24.25
CA ARG A 244 -10.06 -5.81 -25.00
C ARG A 244 -10.31 -7.20 -24.44
N LYS A 245 -10.97 -7.31 -23.27
CA LYS A 245 -11.29 -8.59 -22.63
C LYS A 245 -10.06 -9.45 -22.35
N GLU A 246 -8.96 -8.82 -21.92
CA GLU A 246 -7.68 -9.50 -21.65
C GLU A 246 -7.76 -10.56 -20.52
N LEU A 247 -8.84 -10.58 -19.73
CA LEU A 247 -9.06 -11.51 -18.61
C LEU A 247 -10.26 -12.48 -18.82
N ASP A 248 -10.89 -12.48 -20.00
CA ASP A 248 -12.03 -13.36 -20.32
C ASP A 248 -11.58 -14.70 -20.92
#